data_AF-A0A8C9RLS4-F1
#
_entry.id   AF-A0A8C9RLS4-F1
#
_cell.length_a   1.000
_cell.length_b   1.000
_cell.length_c   1.000
_cell.angle_alpha   90.00
_cell.angle_beta   90.00
_cell.angle_gamma   90.00
#
_symmetry.space_group_name_H-M   'P 1'
#
loop_
_entity.id
_entity.type
_entity.pdbx_description
1 polymer ?
#
loop_
_entity_poly.entity_id
_entity_poly.type
_entity_poly.pdbx_seq_one_letter_code
_entity_poly.pdbx_strand_id
1 'polypeptide(L)'
;MDEISPLLNSRNREGSDLPSPNLRPRHQDLIPTPCGPIKQWSELSLLVKFYYCFTIVSLMAVFTLTLVNIYSESQASYTHEEDFTISLIQLVGIVFCVYYVTRGILQENRQELVVFVLSILVLVVRSVVNFTVLSLEERMSILARFICILCLGLIHVVCALLLIQRPNMMAFRVGGALESLQEQYFLLNLCFSMVTFDLQAQLCLCILIMTSGISLSYSHSIILGIGVIWAGITAVTGAFAVLKEVKPLVWIFVLQNLPELAYFIYLLYMIINQWGEGNSYSVEAAAITGSLVSVLIKAVLFWSLFRLYRSFGQGLRERMFASQQQ
;
A
#
# COMPACT_ATOMS: atom_id res chain seq x y z
N MET A 1 -38.24 -26.20 -68.35
CA MET A 1 -38.68 -26.73 -67.06
C MET A 1 -37.96 -25.92 -66.00
N ASP A 2 -38.67 -24.87 -65.55
CA ASP A 2 -38.87 -24.37 -64.16
C ASP A 2 -37.96 -24.97 -63.07
N GLU A 3 -37.43 -24.28 -62.05
CA GLU A 3 -37.98 -23.26 -61.13
C GLU A 3 -36.81 -22.44 -60.50
N ILE A 4 -36.83 -21.11 -60.39
CA ILE A 4 -37.34 -20.21 -59.31
C ILE A 4 -36.49 -20.14 -58.01
N SER A 5 -36.02 -18.91 -57.75
CA SER A 5 -35.81 -18.20 -56.46
C SER A 5 -34.41 -18.00 -55.84
N PRO A 6 -34.21 -16.86 -55.11
CA PRO A 6 -32.99 -16.06 -55.13
C PRO A 6 -32.20 -16.11 -53.81
N LEU A 7 -30.90 -15.86 -53.87
CA LEU A 7 -30.08 -15.64 -52.67
C LEU A 7 -29.56 -14.21 -52.61
N LEU A 8 -30.35 -13.40 -51.90
CA LEU A 8 -29.89 -12.34 -50.99
C LEU A 8 -28.57 -12.75 -50.32
N ASN A 9 -27.44 -12.18 -50.74
CA ASN A 9 -26.25 -12.14 -49.87
C ASN A 9 -25.18 -11.09 -50.26
N SER A 10 -25.57 -9.93 -50.79
CA SER A 10 -24.62 -8.85 -51.12
C SER A 10 -24.48 -7.77 -50.04
N ARG A 11 -24.85 -8.03 -48.78
CA ARG A 11 -24.83 -7.02 -47.70
C ARG A 11 -24.21 -7.52 -46.40
N ASN A 12 -22.94 -7.98 -46.43
CA ASN A 12 -22.19 -8.30 -45.20
C ASN A 12 -20.66 -8.24 -45.34
N ARG A 13 -20.12 -7.44 -46.27
CA ARG A 13 -18.66 -7.39 -46.52
C ARG A 13 -18.01 -6.01 -46.34
N GLU A 14 -18.59 -5.15 -45.51
CA GLU A 14 -18.02 -3.82 -45.19
C GLU A 14 -17.80 -3.59 -43.68
N GLY A 15 -17.58 -4.65 -42.91
CA GLY A 15 -17.45 -4.57 -41.44
C GLY A 15 -16.08 -4.91 -40.85
N SER A 16 -15.05 -5.23 -41.64
CA SER A 16 -13.86 -5.90 -41.13
C SER A 16 -12.51 -5.19 -41.32
N ASP A 17 -12.49 -3.89 -41.63
CA ASP A 17 -11.24 -3.13 -41.77
C ASP A 17 -11.20 -1.90 -40.85
N LEU A 18 -11.66 -2.04 -39.59
CA LEU A 18 -11.15 -1.17 -38.54
C LEU A 18 -9.76 -1.69 -38.18
N PRO A 19 -8.68 -0.89 -38.31
CA PRO A 19 -7.37 -1.31 -37.87
C PRO A 19 -7.48 -1.69 -36.40
N SER A 20 -7.20 -2.96 -36.09
CA SER A 20 -7.05 -3.36 -34.69
C SER A 20 -6.00 -2.42 -34.10
N PRO A 21 -6.29 -1.71 -32.99
CA PRO A 21 -5.29 -0.86 -32.38
C PRO A 21 -4.08 -1.75 -32.12
N ASN A 22 -2.93 -1.34 -32.66
CA ASN A 22 -1.68 -2.10 -32.66
C ASN A 22 -1.13 -2.11 -31.23
N LEU A 23 -1.83 -2.82 -30.35
CA LEU A 23 -1.59 -2.99 -28.93
C LEU A 23 -0.53 -4.06 -28.73
N ARG A 24 0.66 -3.87 -29.33
CA ARG A 24 1.79 -4.69 -28.89
C ARG A 24 2.12 -4.27 -27.46
N PRO A 25 2.08 -5.19 -26.47
CA PRO A 25 2.49 -4.85 -25.12
C PRO A 25 3.91 -4.26 -25.16
N ARG A 26 4.09 -3.14 -24.46
CA ARG A 26 5.36 -2.37 -24.49
C ARG A 26 6.56 -3.20 -24.02
N HIS A 27 6.30 -4.21 -23.21
CA HIS A 27 7.27 -5.15 -22.67
C HIS A 27 6.95 -6.54 -23.20
N GLN A 28 7.94 -7.17 -23.81
CA GLN A 28 7.76 -8.44 -24.51
C GLN A 28 7.96 -9.63 -23.56
N ASP A 29 8.82 -9.51 -22.56
CA ASP A 29 9.12 -10.60 -21.62
C ASP A 29 8.83 -10.19 -20.16
N LEU A 30 7.66 -10.60 -19.66
CA LEU A 30 7.23 -10.31 -18.30
C LEU A 30 7.33 -11.55 -17.40
N ILE A 31 7.88 -11.38 -16.19
CA ILE A 31 7.96 -12.48 -15.22
C ILE A 31 6.63 -12.56 -14.46
N PRO A 32 5.92 -13.70 -14.48
CA PRO A 32 4.65 -13.84 -13.77
C PRO A 32 4.89 -13.90 -12.26
N THR A 33 4.15 -13.10 -11.48
CA THR A 33 4.09 -13.24 -10.02
C THR A 33 2.63 -13.31 -9.55
N PRO A 34 2.34 -13.88 -8.36
CA PRO A 34 0.98 -13.97 -7.83
C PRO A 34 0.25 -12.63 -7.73
N CYS A 35 0.99 -11.53 -7.57
CA CYS A 35 0.44 -10.18 -7.47
C CYS A 35 0.41 -9.43 -8.81
N GLY A 36 0.81 -10.07 -9.92
CA GLY A 36 0.88 -9.49 -11.26
C GLY A 36 2.29 -9.52 -11.86
N PRO A 37 2.42 -9.41 -13.20
CA PRO A 37 3.72 -9.48 -13.85
C PRO A 37 4.67 -8.35 -13.43
N ILE A 38 5.97 -8.67 -13.33
CA ILE A 38 7.05 -7.70 -13.10
C ILE A 38 7.94 -7.60 -14.34
N LYS A 39 8.58 -6.44 -14.54
CA LYS A 39 9.63 -6.28 -15.55
C LYS A 39 10.81 -7.18 -15.24
N GLN A 40 11.48 -7.63 -16.29
CA GLN A 40 12.81 -8.19 -16.15
C GLN A 40 13.79 -7.11 -15.70
N TRP A 41 14.80 -7.54 -14.92
CA TRP A 41 15.88 -6.68 -14.48
C TRP A 41 16.60 -6.00 -15.66
N SER A 42 16.79 -6.71 -16.76
CA SER A 42 17.44 -6.24 -17.99
C SER A 42 16.81 -4.97 -18.56
N GLU A 43 15.48 -4.86 -18.53
CA GLU A 43 14.71 -3.77 -19.13
C GLU A 43 14.78 -2.44 -18.36
N LEU A 44 15.22 -2.45 -17.10
CA LEU A 44 15.33 -1.22 -16.31
C LEU A 44 16.53 -0.39 -16.79
N SER A 45 16.31 0.92 -16.91
CA SER A 45 17.40 1.87 -17.19
C SER A 45 18.46 1.82 -16.08
N LEU A 46 19.72 2.08 -16.44
CA LEU A 46 20.85 1.99 -15.49
C LEU A 46 20.67 2.89 -14.26
N LEU A 47 20.10 4.08 -14.43
CA LEU A 47 19.79 4.99 -13.32
C LEU A 47 18.73 4.44 -12.37
N VAL A 48 17.68 3.81 -12.91
CA VAL A 48 16.62 3.19 -12.11
C VAL A 48 17.14 1.94 -11.39
N LYS A 49 18.01 1.15 -12.02
CA LYS A 49 18.71 0.03 -11.37
C LYS A 49 19.53 0.49 -10.18
N PHE A 50 20.34 1.55 -10.38
CA PHE A 50 21.14 2.12 -9.31
C PHE A 50 20.28 2.63 -8.16
N TYR A 51 19.23 3.40 -8.47
CA TYR A 51 18.31 3.92 -7.45
C TYR A 51 17.57 2.81 -6.71
N TYR A 52 17.09 1.78 -7.40
CA TYR A 52 16.43 0.64 -6.76
C TYR A 52 17.39 -0.10 -5.83
N CYS A 53 18.60 -0.42 -6.30
CA CYS A 53 19.63 -1.05 -5.46
C CYS A 53 19.98 -0.19 -4.24
N PHE A 54 20.22 1.10 -4.44
CA PHE A 54 20.46 2.07 -3.38
C PHE A 54 19.32 2.08 -2.35
N THR A 55 18.07 2.06 -2.81
CA THR A 55 16.89 2.08 -1.92
C THR A 55 16.72 0.78 -1.14
N ILE A 56 16.97 -0.38 -1.76
CA ILE A 56 16.93 -1.65 -1.02
C ILE A 56 18.05 -1.69 0.02
N VAL A 57 19.29 -1.31 -0.34
CA VAL A 57 20.42 -1.29 0.61
C VAL A 57 20.17 -0.30 1.74
N SER A 58 19.65 0.90 1.47
CA SER A 58 19.37 1.88 2.51
C SER A 58 18.27 1.40 3.47
N LEU A 59 17.18 0.84 2.94
CA LEU A 59 16.11 0.28 3.76
C LEU A 59 16.60 -0.91 4.60
N MET A 60 17.44 -1.78 4.04
CA MET A 60 18.04 -2.89 4.79
C MET A 60 19.01 -2.41 5.87
N ALA A 61 19.80 -1.37 5.62
CA ALA A 61 20.68 -0.78 6.62
C ALA A 61 19.87 -0.21 7.80
N VAL A 62 18.80 0.55 7.51
CA VAL A 62 17.90 1.07 8.55
C VAL A 62 17.17 -0.08 9.27
N PHE A 63 16.78 -1.14 8.57
CA PHE A 63 16.18 -2.34 9.17
C PHE A 63 17.13 -3.00 10.17
N THR A 64 18.37 -3.26 9.78
CA THR A 64 19.39 -3.85 10.65
C THR A 64 19.68 -2.95 11.85
N LEU A 65 19.83 -1.64 11.67
CA LEU A 65 20.01 -0.70 12.77
C LEU A 65 18.83 -0.73 13.75
N THR A 66 17.60 -0.80 13.22
CA THR A 66 16.39 -0.88 14.05
C THR A 66 16.34 -2.18 14.84
N LEU A 67 16.74 -3.31 14.24
CA LEU A 67 16.83 -4.60 14.95
C LEU A 67 17.90 -4.61 16.03
N VAL A 68 19.08 -4.03 15.77
CA VAL A 68 20.15 -3.92 16.76
C VAL A 68 19.70 -3.07 17.94
N ASN A 69 18.99 -1.96 17.67
CA ASN A 69 18.42 -1.13 18.73
C ASN A 69 17.39 -1.90 19.57
N ILE A 70 16.45 -2.61 18.93
CA ILE A 70 15.47 -3.45 19.65
C ILE A 70 16.18 -4.49 20.53
N TYR A 71 17.22 -5.14 20.00
CA TYR A 71 17.98 -6.15 20.75
C TYR A 71 18.68 -5.51 21.96
N SER A 72 19.33 -4.36 21.77
CA SER A 72 19.99 -3.61 22.85
C SER A 72 18.99 -3.13 23.91
N GLU A 73 17.84 -2.60 23.47
CA GLU A 73 16.74 -2.16 24.34
C GLU A 73 16.14 -3.34 25.14
N SER A 74 16.02 -4.52 24.52
CA SER A 74 15.51 -5.72 25.20
C SER A 74 16.42 -6.25 26.32
N GLN A 75 17.71 -5.92 26.28
CA GLN A 75 18.70 -6.35 27.27
C GLN A 75 18.84 -5.34 28.42
N ALA A 76 18.50 -4.07 28.19
CA ALA A 76 18.49 -3.01 29.20
C ALA A 76 17.15 -3.01 29.97
N SER A 77 17.14 -3.74 31.09
CA SER A 77 15.99 -3.84 32.02
C SER A 77 15.28 -2.50 32.33
N TYR A 78 13.96 -2.47 32.05
CA TYR A 78 12.88 -1.75 32.77
C TYR A 78 12.65 -0.23 32.63
N THR A 79 13.14 0.50 31.61
CA THR A 79 12.82 1.96 31.56
C THR A 79 12.44 2.57 30.21
N HIS A 80 12.41 1.81 29.11
CA HIS A 80 12.21 2.36 27.75
C HIS A 80 11.13 1.62 26.92
N GLU A 81 9.90 1.49 27.44
CA GLU A 81 8.79 0.84 26.70
C GLU A 81 8.34 1.65 25.45
N GLU A 82 8.45 2.98 25.50
CA GLU A 82 8.10 3.86 24.37
C GLU A 82 9.08 3.70 23.17
N ASP A 83 10.38 3.52 23.43
CA ASP A 83 11.40 3.36 22.38
C ASP A 83 11.24 2.04 21.63
N PHE A 84 10.91 0.96 22.34
CA PHE A 84 10.63 -0.35 21.76
C PHE A 84 9.43 -0.30 20.79
N THR A 85 8.35 0.37 21.20
CA THR A 85 7.14 0.61 20.39
C THR A 85 7.49 1.27 19.06
N ILE A 86 8.26 2.35 19.13
CA ILE A 86 8.66 3.14 17.96
C ILE A 86 9.49 2.29 17.01
N SER A 87 10.43 1.52 17.55
CA SER A 87 11.30 0.66 16.75
C SER A 87 10.51 -0.48 16.08
N LEU A 88 9.49 -1.05 16.73
CA LEU A 88 8.63 -2.07 16.12
C LEU A 88 7.74 -1.50 15.00
N ILE A 89 7.12 -0.33 15.20
CA ILE A 89 6.36 0.38 14.16
C ILE A 89 7.26 0.70 12.96
N GLN A 90 8.49 1.16 13.21
CA GLN A 90 9.47 1.43 12.16
C GLN A 90 9.85 0.14 11.39
N LEU A 91 10.01 -0.99 12.06
CA LEU A 91 10.32 -2.28 11.43
C LEU A 91 9.22 -2.68 10.43
N VAL A 92 7.96 -2.61 10.86
CA VAL A 92 6.80 -2.89 10.00
C VAL A 92 6.78 -1.90 8.82
N GLY A 93 6.96 -0.61 9.08
CA GLY A 93 7.02 0.42 8.04
C GLY A 93 8.09 0.14 6.98
N ILE A 94 9.28 -0.32 7.36
CA ILE A 94 10.36 -0.64 6.42
C ILE A 94 9.99 -1.84 5.53
N VAL A 95 9.39 -2.88 6.10
CA VAL A 95 8.94 -4.05 5.31
C VAL A 95 7.93 -3.63 4.24
N PHE A 96 6.96 -2.79 4.59
CA PHE A 96 6.01 -2.23 3.62
C PHE A 96 6.69 -1.30 2.60
N CYS A 97 7.67 -0.49 3.03
CA CYS A 97 8.43 0.35 2.10
C CYS A 97 9.20 -0.47 1.04
N VAL A 98 9.81 -1.60 1.43
CA VAL A 98 10.44 -2.55 0.49
C VAL A 98 9.41 -3.10 -0.49
N TYR A 99 8.23 -3.48 0.01
CA TYR A 99 7.14 -3.95 -0.83
C TYR A 99 6.71 -2.88 -1.86
N TYR A 100 6.47 -1.65 -1.41
CA TYR A 100 6.00 -0.56 -2.27
C TYR A 100 7.01 -0.13 -3.32
N VAL A 101 8.30 0.00 -2.96
CA VAL A 101 9.32 0.40 -3.94
C VAL A 101 9.55 -0.69 -4.98
N THR A 102 9.51 -1.96 -4.57
CA THR A 102 9.64 -3.11 -5.48
C THR A 102 8.50 -3.13 -6.48
N ARG A 103 7.25 -2.99 -6.01
CA ARG A 103 6.07 -2.92 -6.86
C ARG A 103 6.07 -1.66 -7.73
N GLY A 104 6.37 -0.50 -7.16
CA GLY A 104 6.33 0.78 -7.85
C GLY A 104 7.33 0.88 -8.98
N ILE A 105 8.55 0.34 -8.79
CA ILE A 105 9.61 0.37 -9.81
C ILE A 105 9.49 -0.80 -10.79
N LEU A 106 9.41 -2.05 -10.30
CA LEU A 106 9.44 -3.23 -11.17
C LEU A 106 8.13 -3.44 -11.93
N GLN A 107 7.00 -2.98 -11.41
CA GLN A 107 5.71 -3.07 -12.11
C GLN A 107 5.27 -1.75 -12.73
N GLU A 108 6.08 -0.68 -12.63
CA GLU A 108 5.67 0.67 -13.01
C GLU A 108 4.30 1.02 -12.41
N ASN A 109 4.11 0.73 -11.12
CA ASN A 109 2.88 1.09 -10.45
C ASN A 109 3.04 2.43 -9.73
N ARG A 110 2.53 3.49 -10.36
CA ARG A 110 2.55 4.84 -9.77
C ARG A 110 1.87 4.91 -8.40
N GLN A 111 0.81 4.14 -8.15
CA GLN A 111 0.07 4.21 -6.87
C GLN A 111 0.92 3.67 -5.72
N GLU A 112 1.61 2.55 -5.93
CA GLU A 112 2.53 1.98 -4.93
C GLU A 112 3.68 2.96 -4.64
N LEU A 113 4.18 3.65 -5.66
CA LEU A 113 5.25 4.64 -5.49
C LEU A 113 4.75 5.90 -4.74
N VAL A 114 3.49 6.29 -4.92
CA VAL A 114 2.84 7.34 -4.10
C VAL A 114 2.69 6.88 -2.64
N VAL A 115 2.22 5.65 -2.41
CA VAL A 115 2.10 5.08 -1.06
C VAL A 115 3.47 4.97 -0.38
N PHE A 116 4.52 4.59 -1.12
CA PHE A 116 5.91 4.62 -0.63
C PHE A 116 6.31 6.02 -0.13
N VAL A 117 6.04 7.06 -0.92
CA VAL A 117 6.31 8.45 -0.52
C VAL A 117 5.52 8.83 0.73
N LEU A 118 4.22 8.51 0.79
CA LEU A 118 3.39 8.79 1.95
C LEU A 118 3.91 8.07 3.21
N SER A 119 4.32 6.81 3.10
CA SER A 119 4.90 6.03 4.21
C SER A 119 6.20 6.65 4.73
N ILE A 120 7.09 7.11 3.83
CA ILE A 120 8.31 7.81 4.24
C ILE A 120 7.99 9.16 4.90
N LEU A 121 7.02 9.93 4.37
CA LEU A 121 6.63 11.20 4.97
C LEU A 121 6.09 11.01 6.39
N VAL A 122 5.25 10.00 6.62
CA VAL A 122 4.75 9.67 7.96
C VAL A 122 5.91 9.30 8.90
N LEU A 123 6.90 8.52 8.43
CA LEU A 123 8.10 8.19 9.21
C LEU A 123 8.93 9.44 9.55
N VAL A 124 9.12 10.35 8.60
CA VAL A 124 9.86 11.60 8.81
C VAL A 124 9.13 12.50 9.81
N VAL A 125 7.81 12.72 9.64
CA VAL A 125 7.01 13.52 10.57
C VAL A 125 7.10 12.95 11.98
N ARG A 126 6.95 11.63 12.13
CA ARG A 126 7.08 10.97 13.44
C ARG A 126 8.48 11.19 14.03
N SER A 127 9.53 11.03 13.22
CA SER A 127 10.92 11.21 13.67
C SER A 127 11.18 12.64 14.15
N VAL A 128 10.61 13.64 13.47
CA VAL A 128 10.65 15.06 13.89
C VAL A 128 9.90 15.26 15.20
N VAL A 129 8.66 14.78 15.32
CA VAL A 129 7.88 14.90 16.56
C VAL A 129 8.64 14.26 17.73
N ASN A 130 9.17 13.05 17.54
CA ASN A 130 9.96 12.35 18.56
C ASN A 130 11.17 13.16 19.01
N PHE A 131 11.96 13.69 18.07
CA PHE A 131 13.12 14.51 18.39
C PHE A 131 12.77 15.83 19.09
N THR A 132 11.62 16.43 18.76
CA THR A 132 11.18 17.70 19.40
C THR A 132 10.68 17.52 20.83
N VAL A 133 10.14 16.36 21.17
CA VAL A 133 9.55 16.07 22.49
C VAL A 133 10.61 15.63 23.51
N LEU A 134 11.68 14.96 23.07
CA LEU A 134 12.72 14.43 23.97
C LEU A 134 13.55 15.52 24.67
N SER A 135 14.14 15.18 25.82
CA SER A 135 15.06 16.05 26.55
C SER A 135 16.41 16.21 25.83
N LEU A 136 17.22 17.21 26.22
CA LEU A 136 18.46 17.55 25.53
C LEU A 136 19.51 16.42 25.57
N GLU A 137 19.53 15.63 26.65
CA GLU A 137 20.43 14.48 26.81
C GLU A 137 20.00 13.30 25.93
N GLU A 138 18.71 13.00 25.87
CA GLU A 138 18.15 11.95 25.01
C GLU A 138 18.25 12.29 23.52
N ARG A 139 18.13 13.57 23.16
CA ARG A 139 18.32 14.02 21.76
C ARG A 139 19.68 13.63 21.20
N MET A 140 20.73 13.69 22.02
CA MET A 140 22.09 13.38 21.58
C MET A 140 22.28 11.90 21.26
N SER A 141 21.57 11.00 21.96
CA SER A 141 21.66 9.55 21.70
C SER A 141 20.94 9.16 20.40
N ILE A 142 19.82 9.80 20.07
CA ILE A 142 19.05 9.50 18.85
C ILE A 142 19.41 10.35 17.63
N LEU A 143 20.28 11.36 17.80
CA LEU A 143 20.60 12.36 16.77
C LEU A 143 21.08 11.73 15.45
N ALA A 144 21.97 10.73 15.53
CA ALA A 144 22.50 10.07 14.34
C ALA A 144 21.40 9.34 13.53
N ARG A 145 20.49 8.65 14.23
CA ARG A 145 19.33 7.98 13.63
C ARG A 145 18.38 9.00 13.00
N PHE A 146 18.09 10.09 13.71
CA PHE A 146 17.23 11.18 13.24
C PHE A 146 17.77 11.81 11.94
N ILE A 147 19.05 12.20 11.91
CA ILE A 147 19.70 12.77 10.72
C ILE A 147 19.68 11.77 9.57
N CYS A 148 19.99 10.50 9.84
CA CYS A 148 19.98 9.45 8.82
C CYS A 148 18.58 9.27 8.19
N ILE A 149 17.53 9.19 9.01
CA ILE A 149 16.14 9.06 8.53
C ILE A 149 15.73 10.28 7.71
N LEU A 150 16.06 11.49 8.15
CA LEU A 150 15.74 12.71 7.41
C LEU A 150 16.45 12.80 6.06
N CYS A 151 17.77 12.58 6.03
CA CYS A 151 18.55 12.68 4.81
C CYS A 151 18.17 11.59 3.80
N LEU A 152 18.10 10.32 4.23
CA LEU A 152 17.70 9.21 3.37
C LEU A 152 16.23 9.37 2.94
N GLY A 153 15.35 9.74 3.87
CA GLY A 153 13.93 9.98 3.60
C GLY A 153 13.73 11.04 2.53
N LEU A 154 14.42 12.17 2.63
CA LEU A 154 14.36 13.24 1.63
C LEU A 154 14.85 12.76 0.25
N ILE A 155 15.97 12.05 0.19
CA ILE A 155 16.49 11.49 -1.06
C ILE A 155 15.47 10.56 -1.71
N HIS A 156 14.89 9.63 -0.92
CA HIS A 156 13.88 8.70 -1.42
C HIS A 156 12.61 9.41 -1.89
N VAL A 157 12.13 10.43 -1.16
CA VAL A 157 10.96 11.22 -1.57
C VAL A 157 11.24 11.94 -2.89
N VAL A 158 12.36 12.65 -3.01
CA VAL A 158 12.71 13.39 -4.23
C VAL A 158 12.85 12.44 -5.42
N CYS A 159 13.61 11.35 -5.28
CA CYS A 159 13.79 10.38 -6.35
C CYS A 159 12.48 9.69 -6.75
N ALA A 160 11.65 9.29 -5.77
CA ALA A 160 10.34 8.70 -6.05
C ALA A 160 9.40 9.70 -6.75
N LEU A 161 9.38 10.97 -6.35
CA LEU A 161 8.58 12.00 -7.02
C LEU A 161 9.04 12.22 -8.46
N LEU A 162 10.36 12.26 -8.72
CA LEU A 162 10.90 12.35 -10.08
C LEU A 162 10.52 11.13 -10.93
N LEU A 163 10.48 9.94 -10.34
CA LEU A 163 9.98 8.75 -11.02
C LEU A 163 8.48 8.85 -11.29
N ILE A 164 7.66 9.29 -10.33
CA ILE A 164 6.21 9.48 -10.48
C ILE A 164 5.88 10.46 -11.61
N GLN A 165 6.67 11.52 -11.77
CA GLN A 165 6.48 12.56 -12.79
C GLN A 165 6.84 12.10 -14.21
N ARG A 166 7.53 10.96 -14.38
CA ARG A 166 7.89 10.46 -15.70
C ARG A 166 6.61 10.19 -16.51
N PRO A 167 6.44 10.84 -17.68
CA PRO A 167 5.32 10.54 -18.56
C PRO A 167 5.47 9.06 -18.96
N ASN A 168 4.40 8.28 -18.80
CA ASN A 168 4.28 6.83 -19.07
C ASN A 168 4.48 5.84 -17.91
N MET A 169 4.57 6.27 -16.65
CA MET A 169 4.63 5.36 -15.48
C MET A 169 3.35 4.56 -15.17
N MET A 170 2.35 4.58 -16.05
CA MET A 170 1.15 3.69 -16.00
C MET A 170 0.95 2.98 -17.34
N ALA A 171 1.83 3.21 -18.30
CA ALA A 171 1.73 2.72 -19.68
C ALA A 171 2.23 1.27 -19.84
N PHE A 172 2.64 0.63 -18.73
CA PHE A 172 3.18 -0.74 -18.70
C PHE A 172 2.29 -1.77 -19.42
N ARG A 173 0.97 -1.53 -19.50
CA ARG A 173 0.00 -2.39 -20.22
C ARG A 173 -0.93 -1.68 -21.21
N VAL A 174 -1.05 -0.34 -21.14
CA VAL A 174 -2.15 0.39 -21.81
C VAL A 174 -1.66 1.35 -22.90
N GLY A 175 -0.39 1.25 -23.32
CA GLY A 175 0.12 2.04 -24.44
C GLY A 175 -0.69 1.80 -25.72
N GLY A 176 -1.61 2.72 -26.04
CA GLY A 176 -2.52 2.63 -27.17
C GLY A 176 -3.94 2.09 -26.87
N ALA A 177 -4.29 1.77 -25.61
CA ALA A 177 -5.62 1.29 -25.26
C ALA A 177 -6.60 2.42 -24.93
N LEU A 178 -7.91 2.14 -25.01
CA LEU A 178 -8.97 3.11 -24.71
C LEU A 178 -8.79 3.72 -23.31
N GLU A 179 -9.10 5.01 -23.19
CA GLU A 179 -9.04 5.78 -21.92
C GLU A 179 -9.78 5.09 -20.78
N SER A 180 -10.89 4.41 -21.07
CA SER A 180 -11.68 3.65 -20.09
C SER A 180 -10.91 2.47 -19.48
N LEU A 181 -10.07 1.78 -20.25
CA LEU A 181 -9.22 0.68 -19.74
C LEU A 181 -8.08 1.23 -18.89
N GLN A 182 -7.54 2.39 -19.26
CA GLN A 182 -6.51 3.06 -18.47
C GLN A 182 -7.06 3.50 -17.11
N GLU A 183 -8.28 4.06 -17.08
CA GLU A 183 -8.96 4.43 -15.83
C GLU A 183 -9.24 3.21 -14.95
N GLN A 184 -9.72 2.10 -15.53
CA GLN A 184 -9.98 0.86 -14.79
C GLN A 184 -8.70 0.27 -14.19
N TYR A 185 -7.61 0.27 -14.96
CA TYR A 185 -6.31 -0.20 -14.47
C TYR A 185 -5.76 0.69 -13.34
N PHE A 186 -5.92 2.00 -13.48
CA PHE A 186 -5.58 2.96 -12.43
C PHE A 186 -6.37 2.68 -11.14
N LEU A 187 -7.69 2.48 -11.24
CA LEU A 187 -8.57 2.20 -10.11
C LEU A 187 -8.24 0.85 -9.46
N LEU A 188 -7.92 -0.18 -10.26
CA LEU A 188 -7.48 -1.49 -9.77
C LEU A 188 -6.21 -1.37 -8.93
N ASN A 189 -5.19 -0.70 -9.47
CA ASN A 189 -3.93 -0.48 -8.76
C ASN A 189 -4.13 0.39 -7.52
N LEU A 190 -4.94 1.45 -7.61
CA LEU A 190 -5.26 2.30 -6.46
C LEU A 190 -5.94 1.49 -5.35
N CYS A 191 -6.93 0.67 -5.69
CA CYS A 191 -7.64 -0.16 -4.71
C CYS A 191 -6.66 -1.14 -4.04
N PHE A 192 -5.84 -1.83 -4.82
CA PHE A 192 -4.85 -2.77 -4.30
C PHE A 192 -3.78 -2.10 -3.41
N SER A 193 -3.26 -0.93 -3.80
CA SER A 193 -2.33 -0.15 -2.99
C SER A 193 -2.99 0.35 -1.70
N MET A 194 -4.27 0.74 -1.74
CA MET A 194 -5.00 1.13 -0.53
C MET A 194 -5.27 -0.05 0.41
N VAL A 195 -5.53 -1.26 -0.09
CA VAL A 195 -5.66 -2.48 0.75
C VAL A 195 -4.37 -2.74 1.53
N THR A 196 -3.22 -2.67 0.86
CA THR A 196 -1.93 -2.90 1.51
C THR A 196 -1.54 -1.78 2.46
N PHE A 197 -1.87 -0.53 2.13
CA PHE A 197 -1.65 0.61 3.01
C PHE A 197 -2.55 0.61 4.24
N ASP A 198 -3.80 0.17 4.10
CA ASP A 198 -4.72 -0.06 5.22
C ASP A 198 -4.17 -1.13 6.17
N LEU A 199 -3.66 -2.25 5.63
CA LEU A 199 -3.01 -3.28 6.45
C LEU A 199 -1.80 -2.71 7.21
N GLN A 200 -0.94 -1.91 6.57
CA GLN A 200 0.18 -1.26 7.25
C GLN A 200 -0.31 -0.36 8.39
N ALA A 201 -1.28 0.52 8.12
CA ALA A 201 -1.81 1.46 9.10
C ALA A 201 -2.43 0.74 10.31
N GLN A 202 -3.17 -0.34 10.07
CA GLN A 202 -3.76 -1.16 11.13
C GLN A 202 -2.69 -1.86 11.97
N LEU A 203 -1.68 -2.48 11.35
CA LEU A 203 -0.59 -3.11 12.10
C LEU A 203 0.17 -2.09 12.96
N CYS A 204 0.47 -0.91 12.41
CA CYS A 204 1.12 0.17 13.15
C CYS A 204 0.27 0.67 14.32
N LEU A 205 -1.05 0.85 14.13
CA LEU A 205 -1.97 1.27 15.18
C LEU A 205 -2.10 0.18 16.26
N CYS A 206 -2.20 -1.09 15.87
CA CYS A 206 -2.26 -2.21 16.81
C CYS A 206 -0.99 -2.29 17.66
N ILE A 207 0.20 -2.18 17.04
CA ILE A 207 1.46 -2.15 17.78
C ILE A 207 1.47 -0.98 18.76
N LEU A 208 1.13 0.22 18.30
CA LEU A 208 1.07 1.40 19.16
C LEU A 208 0.19 1.11 20.39
N ILE A 209 -1.04 0.63 20.20
CA ILE A 209 -1.96 0.39 21.32
C ILE A 209 -1.45 -0.71 22.26
N MET A 210 -0.89 -1.81 21.73
CA MET A 210 -0.39 -2.92 22.55
C MET A 210 0.71 -2.51 23.52
N THR A 211 1.61 -1.63 23.07
CA THR A 211 2.83 -1.30 23.80
C THR A 211 2.74 0.01 24.57
N SER A 212 1.74 0.85 24.31
CA SER A 212 1.59 2.14 25.00
C SER A 212 1.04 2.05 26.43
N GLY A 213 0.82 0.84 26.95
CA GLY A 213 0.49 0.66 28.37
C GLY A 213 -0.78 1.38 28.84
N ILE A 214 -1.70 1.81 27.94
CA ILE A 214 -3.10 2.06 28.32
C ILE A 214 -3.46 0.85 29.17
N SER A 215 -3.97 1.03 30.39
CA SER A 215 -4.20 -0.08 31.32
C SER A 215 -5.21 -1.05 30.73
N LEU A 216 -4.72 -1.95 29.87
CA LEU A 216 -5.49 -2.81 29.01
C LEU A 216 -5.90 -3.96 29.92
N SER A 217 -7.17 -3.95 30.31
CA SER A 217 -7.83 -5.17 30.74
C SER A 217 -7.47 -6.29 29.76
N TYR A 218 -7.18 -7.51 30.25
CA TYR A 218 -6.83 -8.67 29.44
C TYR A 218 -7.73 -8.84 28.20
N SER A 219 -9.00 -8.43 28.31
CA SER A 219 -9.97 -8.39 27.22
C SER A 219 -9.53 -7.55 26.01
N HIS A 220 -8.93 -6.37 26.20
CA HIS A 220 -8.50 -5.52 25.09
C HIS A 220 -7.30 -6.09 24.34
N SER A 221 -6.36 -6.73 25.04
CA SER A 221 -5.23 -7.39 24.39
C SER A 221 -5.69 -8.56 23.52
N ILE A 222 -6.69 -9.33 23.96
CA ILE A 222 -7.27 -10.43 23.17
C ILE A 222 -7.99 -9.87 21.94
N ILE A 223 -8.81 -8.82 22.11
CA ILE A 223 -9.50 -8.15 21.00
C ILE A 223 -8.49 -7.64 19.96
N LEU A 224 -7.37 -7.07 20.41
CA LEU A 224 -6.34 -6.51 19.54
C LEU A 224 -5.59 -7.60 18.76
N GLY A 225 -5.25 -8.71 19.42
CA GLY A 225 -4.65 -9.88 18.76
C GLY A 225 -5.56 -10.49 17.70
N ILE A 226 -6.87 -10.62 18.00
CA ILE A 226 -7.88 -11.03 17.02
C ILE A 226 -7.97 -10.01 15.88
N GLY A 227 -7.88 -8.71 16.20
CA GLY A 227 -7.88 -7.62 15.22
C GLY A 227 -6.75 -7.70 14.21
N VAL A 228 -5.53 -8.08 14.62
CA VAL A 228 -4.39 -8.27 13.70
C VAL A 228 -4.66 -9.41 12.71
N ILE A 229 -5.19 -10.53 13.19
CA ILE A 229 -5.55 -11.67 12.33
C ILE A 229 -6.68 -11.27 11.38
N TRP A 230 -7.68 -10.55 11.89
CA TRP A 230 -8.81 -10.04 11.11
C TRP A 230 -8.33 -9.11 10.00
N ALA A 231 -7.45 -8.15 10.30
CA ALA A 231 -6.84 -7.25 9.31
C ALA A 231 -6.14 -8.02 8.18
N GLY A 232 -5.41 -9.08 8.52
CA GLY A 232 -4.77 -9.97 7.54
C GLY A 232 -5.79 -10.68 6.64
N ILE A 233 -6.85 -11.22 7.22
CA ILE A 233 -7.94 -11.87 6.46
C ILE A 233 -8.62 -10.84 5.54
N THR A 234 -8.99 -9.67 6.06
CA THR A 234 -9.60 -8.58 5.30
C THR A 234 -8.72 -8.18 4.12
N ALA A 235 -7.41 -8.00 4.34
CA ALA A 235 -6.46 -7.64 3.30
C ALA A 235 -6.35 -8.71 2.20
N VAL A 236 -6.29 -9.99 2.59
CA VAL A 236 -6.28 -11.11 1.64
C VAL A 236 -7.58 -11.15 0.84
N THR A 237 -8.73 -11.08 1.50
CA THR A 237 -10.04 -11.05 0.84
C THR A 237 -10.16 -9.87 -0.13
N GLY A 238 -9.71 -8.68 0.26
CA GLY A 238 -9.68 -7.49 -0.60
C GLY A 238 -8.79 -7.67 -1.82
N ALA A 239 -7.56 -8.16 -1.63
CA ALA A 239 -6.63 -8.46 -2.72
C ALA A 239 -7.24 -9.47 -3.71
N PHE A 240 -7.83 -10.56 -3.22
CA PHE A 240 -8.49 -11.54 -4.09
C PHE A 240 -9.73 -10.98 -4.79
N ALA A 241 -10.55 -10.19 -4.10
CA ALA A 241 -11.76 -9.59 -4.67
C ALA A 241 -11.42 -8.68 -5.86
N VAL A 242 -10.37 -7.87 -5.70
CA VAL A 242 -9.87 -6.94 -6.72
C VAL A 242 -9.18 -7.70 -7.86
N LEU A 243 -8.28 -8.64 -7.58
CA LEU A 243 -7.52 -9.36 -8.60
C LEU A 243 -8.37 -10.35 -9.42
N LYS A 244 -9.38 -10.96 -8.81
CA LYS A 244 -10.25 -11.94 -9.47
C LYS A 244 -11.56 -11.33 -10.01
N GLU A 245 -11.81 -10.04 -9.76
CA GLU A 245 -13.05 -9.33 -10.11
C GLU A 245 -14.33 -10.03 -9.59
N VAL A 246 -14.24 -10.64 -8.39
CA VAL A 246 -15.33 -11.44 -7.83
C VAL A 246 -16.29 -10.54 -7.05
N LYS A 247 -17.42 -10.21 -7.68
CA LYS A 247 -18.50 -9.37 -7.08
C LYS A 247 -18.96 -9.80 -5.68
N PRO A 248 -19.25 -11.08 -5.37
CA PRO A 248 -19.66 -11.45 -4.01
C PRO A 248 -18.53 -11.24 -2.99
N LEU A 249 -17.26 -11.41 -3.39
CA LEU A 249 -16.11 -11.21 -2.51
C LEU A 249 -15.91 -9.73 -2.16
N VAL A 250 -16.30 -8.81 -3.04
CA VAL A 250 -16.35 -7.37 -2.75
C VAL A 250 -17.33 -7.05 -1.63
N TRP A 251 -18.53 -7.67 -1.64
CA TRP A 251 -19.49 -7.47 -0.56
C TRP A 251 -19.01 -8.04 0.77
N ILE A 252 -18.36 -9.21 0.74
CA ILE A 252 -17.71 -9.80 1.92
C ILE A 252 -16.63 -8.85 2.44
N PHE A 253 -15.79 -8.31 1.56
CA PHE A 253 -14.73 -7.36 1.93
C PHE A 253 -15.29 -6.09 2.57
N VAL A 254 -16.35 -5.51 2.00
CA VAL A 254 -17.03 -4.34 2.59
C VAL A 254 -17.58 -4.67 3.98
N LEU A 255 -18.18 -5.86 4.15
CA LEU A 255 -18.71 -6.30 5.43
C LEU A 255 -17.60 -6.54 6.47
N GLN A 256 -16.46 -7.10 6.06
CA GLN A 256 -15.29 -7.33 6.92
C GLN A 256 -14.67 -6.04 7.46
N ASN A 257 -14.79 -4.93 6.73
CA ASN A 257 -14.30 -3.62 7.17
C ASN A 257 -15.22 -2.93 8.19
N LEU A 258 -16.49 -3.37 8.35
CA LEU A 258 -17.42 -2.74 9.32
C LEU A 258 -16.96 -2.93 10.78
N PRO A 259 -16.56 -4.14 11.22
CA PRO A 259 -15.96 -4.32 12.54
C PRO A 259 -14.74 -3.42 12.80
N GLU A 260 -13.89 -3.23 11.80
CA GLU A 260 -12.68 -2.39 11.92
C GLU A 260 -13.06 -0.92 12.13
N LEU A 261 -14.06 -0.41 11.39
CA LEU A 261 -14.56 0.95 11.58
C LEU A 261 -15.22 1.12 12.96
N ALA A 262 -16.00 0.13 13.39
CA ALA A 262 -16.61 0.12 14.72
C ALA A 262 -15.54 0.13 15.83
N TYR A 263 -14.44 -0.61 15.64
CA TYR A 263 -13.31 -0.60 16.55
C TYR A 263 -12.63 0.77 16.62
N PHE A 264 -12.45 1.48 15.50
CA PHE A 264 -11.91 2.85 15.54
C PHE A 264 -12.81 3.82 16.30
N ILE A 265 -14.14 3.71 16.16
CA ILE A 265 -15.09 4.52 16.93
C ILE A 265 -14.96 4.19 18.42
N TYR A 266 -14.89 2.90 18.77
CA TYR A 266 -14.70 2.45 20.14
C TYR A 266 -13.37 2.98 20.73
N LEU A 267 -12.28 2.91 19.97
CA LEU A 267 -10.98 3.41 20.38
C LEU A 267 -11.01 4.92 20.64
N LEU A 268 -11.58 5.70 19.72
CA LEU A 268 -11.72 7.14 19.90
C LEU A 268 -12.58 7.49 21.10
N TYR A 269 -13.68 6.76 21.33
CA TYR A 269 -14.51 6.92 22.52
C TYR A 269 -13.74 6.67 23.82
N MET A 270 -12.96 5.59 23.86
CA MET A 270 -12.10 5.28 25.02
C MET A 270 -11.06 6.37 25.27
N ILE A 271 -10.38 6.82 24.22
CA ILE A 271 -9.37 7.90 24.30
C ILE A 271 -10.01 9.20 24.79
N ILE A 272 -11.18 9.57 24.28
CA ILE A 272 -11.90 10.79 24.70
C ILE A 272 -12.32 10.71 26.17
N ASN A 273 -12.78 9.55 26.63
CA ASN A 273 -13.21 9.38 28.03
C ASN A 273 -12.06 9.34 29.02
N GLN A 274 -10.90 8.85 28.60
CA GLN A 274 -9.67 8.84 29.41
C GLN A 274 -8.82 10.10 29.20
N TRP A 275 -9.28 11.00 28.31
CA TRP A 275 -8.54 12.18 27.89
C TRP A 275 -8.29 13.11 29.07
N GLY A 276 -7.00 13.34 29.37
CA GLY A 276 -6.59 14.24 30.44
C GLY A 276 -6.49 13.61 31.83
N GLU A 277 -6.62 12.29 31.95
CA GLU A 277 -6.31 11.58 33.20
C GLU A 277 -4.79 11.29 33.37
N GLY A 278 -4.00 11.36 32.28
CA GLY A 278 -2.56 11.07 32.26
C GLY A 278 -1.63 12.30 32.16
N ASN A 279 -0.34 12.09 32.48
CA ASN A 279 0.72 13.13 32.44
C ASN A 279 1.30 13.40 31.04
N SER A 280 0.97 12.59 30.01
CA SER A 280 1.48 12.72 28.64
C SER A 280 0.38 12.45 27.61
N TYR A 281 0.31 13.29 26.57
CA TYR A 281 -0.68 13.21 25.48
C TYR A 281 -0.13 12.62 24.18
N SER A 282 1.14 12.19 24.17
CA SER A 282 1.83 11.75 22.93
C SER A 282 1.19 10.50 22.31
N VAL A 283 0.85 9.52 23.14
CA VAL A 283 0.19 8.27 22.75
C VAL A 283 -1.23 8.51 22.25
N GLU A 284 -2.01 9.29 22.99
CA GLU A 284 -3.40 9.61 22.65
C GLU A 284 -3.47 10.35 21.30
N ALA A 285 -2.60 11.35 21.11
CA ALA A 285 -2.48 12.06 19.84
C ALA A 285 -2.05 11.15 18.69
N ALA A 286 -1.10 10.23 18.93
CA ALA A 286 -0.66 9.25 17.92
C ALA A 286 -1.77 8.27 17.55
N ALA A 287 -2.57 7.81 18.52
CA ALA A 287 -3.71 6.93 18.30
C ALA A 287 -4.83 7.64 17.51
N ILE A 288 -5.20 8.88 17.87
CA ILE A 288 -6.17 9.69 17.12
C ILE A 288 -5.69 9.91 15.68
N THR A 289 -4.43 10.30 15.52
CA THR A 289 -3.85 10.55 14.19
C THR A 289 -3.84 9.26 13.35
N GLY A 290 -3.46 8.13 13.96
CA GLY A 290 -3.49 6.82 13.32
C GLY A 290 -4.89 6.40 12.89
N SER A 291 -5.90 6.57 13.75
CA SER A 291 -7.30 6.29 13.42
C SER A 291 -7.81 7.18 12.29
N LEU A 292 -7.49 8.49 12.31
CA LEU A 292 -7.88 9.42 11.25
C LEU A 292 -7.27 9.02 9.89
N VAL A 293 -5.98 8.69 9.87
CA VAL A 293 -5.29 8.21 8.67
C VAL A 293 -5.96 6.93 8.15
N SER A 294 -6.24 5.95 9.01
CA SER A 294 -6.93 4.71 8.62
C SER A 294 -8.32 4.96 8.02
N VAL A 295 -9.10 5.89 8.59
CA VAL A 295 -10.42 6.27 8.04
C VAL A 295 -10.28 6.90 6.65
N LEU A 296 -9.29 7.77 6.44
CA LEU A 296 -9.01 8.38 5.13
C LEU A 296 -8.62 7.32 4.09
N ILE A 297 -7.76 6.37 4.46
CA ILE A 297 -7.37 5.25 3.58
C ILE A 297 -8.61 4.44 3.18
N LYS A 298 -9.47 4.08 4.14
CA LYS A 298 -10.71 3.34 3.87
C LYS A 298 -11.69 4.13 3.00
N ALA A 299 -11.78 5.44 3.16
CA ALA A 299 -12.62 6.28 2.30
C ALA A 299 -12.15 6.23 0.84
N VAL A 300 -10.84 6.36 0.58
CA VAL A 300 -10.27 6.24 -0.77
C VAL A 300 -10.43 4.82 -1.32
N LEU A 301 -10.19 3.81 -0.49
CA LEU A 301 -10.38 2.40 -0.81
C LEU A 301 -11.81 2.14 -1.27
N PHE A 302 -12.83 2.49 -0.49
CA PHE A 302 -14.22 2.25 -0.85
C PHE A 302 -14.68 3.07 -2.06
N TRP A 303 -14.22 4.31 -2.17
CA TRP A 303 -14.49 5.13 -3.36
C TRP A 303 -13.94 4.48 -4.63
N SER A 304 -12.68 4.02 -4.60
CA SER A 304 -12.04 3.36 -5.75
C SER A 304 -12.70 2.02 -6.05
N LEU A 305 -13.01 1.23 -5.02
CA LEU A 305 -13.68 -0.07 -5.13
C LEU A 305 -15.08 0.05 -5.72
N PHE A 306 -15.86 1.06 -5.32
CA PHE A 306 -17.21 1.28 -5.83
C PHE A 306 -17.19 1.67 -7.31
N ARG A 307 -16.26 2.53 -7.72
CA ARG A 307 -16.05 2.85 -9.14
C ARG A 307 -15.64 1.61 -9.94
N LEU A 308 -14.69 0.84 -9.41
CA LEU A 308 -14.19 -0.37 -10.04
C LEU A 308 -15.27 -1.46 -10.15
N TYR A 309 -16.11 -1.62 -9.13
CA TYR A 309 -17.21 -2.60 -9.09
C TYR A 309 -18.21 -2.41 -10.24
N ARG A 310 -18.51 -1.16 -10.61
CA ARG A 310 -19.39 -0.84 -11.74
C ARG A 310 -18.80 -1.29 -13.09
N SER A 311 -17.48 -1.46 -13.15
CA SER A 311 -16.75 -1.88 -14.35
C SER A 311 -16.40 -3.37 -14.37
N PHE A 312 -16.72 -4.13 -13.32
CA PHE A 312 -16.43 -5.58 -13.26
C PHE A 312 -17.17 -6.37 -14.34
N GLY A 313 -16.43 -7.29 -14.99
CA GLY A 313 -16.93 -8.15 -16.06
C GLY A 313 -16.70 -7.62 -17.48
N GLN A 314 -15.91 -6.55 -17.65
CA GLN A 314 -15.54 -6.02 -18.97
C GLN A 314 -14.28 -6.68 -19.58
N GLY A 315 -13.83 -7.81 -19.02
CA GLY A 315 -12.66 -8.55 -19.51
C GLY A 315 -11.32 -7.87 -19.20
N LEU A 316 -11.25 -7.01 -18.18
CA LEU A 316 -10.01 -6.33 -17.78
C LEU A 316 -8.95 -7.36 -17.37
N ARG A 317 -9.30 -8.38 -16.57
CA ARG A 317 -8.46 -9.54 -16.30
C ARG A 317 -7.95 -10.22 -17.57
N GLU A 318 -8.83 -10.56 -18.49
CA GLU A 318 -8.43 -11.25 -19.73
C GLU A 318 -7.49 -10.39 -20.53
N ARG A 319 -7.72 -9.09 -20.69
CA ARG A 319 -6.81 -8.21 -21.44
C ARG A 319 -5.49 -7.94 -20.73
N MET A 320 -5.50 -7.90 -19.40
CA MET A 320 -4.30 -7.79 -18.59
C MET A 320 -3.46 -9.07 -18.66
N PHE A 321 -4.08 -10.23 -18.53
CA PHE A 321 -3.42 -11.52 -18.37
C PHE A 321 -3.43 -12.39 -19.64
N ALA A 322 -4.00 -11.97 -20.77
CA ALA A 322 -4.07 -12.76 -22.02
C ALA A 322 -2.71 -13.00 -22.67
N SER A 323 -1.67 -12.24 -22.31
CA SER A 323 -0.29 -12.62 -22.67
C SER A 323 0.16 -13.94 -22.01
N GLN A 324 -0.68 -14.58 -21.19
CA GLN A 324 -0.45 -15.89 -20.57
C GLN A 324 -0.87 -17.09 -21.43
N GLN A 325 -1.48 -16.91 -22.61
CA GLN A 325 -2.04 -18.02 -23.40
C GLN A 325 -1.51 -18.16 -24.84
N GLN A 326 -0.41 -17.50 -25.19
CA GLN A 326 0.29 -17.75 -26.46
C GLN A 326 1.68 -18.32 -26.22
#